data_AF-A0A3D4QKF7-F1
#
_entry.id   AF-A0A3D4QKF7-F1
#
_cell.length_a   1.000
_cell.length_b   1.000
_cell.length_c   1.000
_cell.angle_alpha   90.00
_cell.angle_beta   90.00
_cell.angle_gamma   90.00
#
_symmetry.space_group_name_H-M   'P 1'
#
loop_
_entity.id
_entity.type
_entity.pdbx_description
1 polymer ?
#
loop_
_entity_poly.entity_id
_entity_poly.type
_entity_poly.pdbx_seq_one_letter_code
_entity_poly.pdbx_strand_id
1 'polypeptide(L)' 'AIIGHIYIGSLGMEGAIDAVASGQVDLNWAKEHHSLWVEEEMAKGNVGGTQPAE' A
#
# COMPACT_ATOMS: atom_id res chain seq x y z
N ALA A 1 -14.39 14.78 -7.59
CA ALA A 1 -14.00 13.36 -7.51
C ALA A 1 -13.69 12.99 -6.06
N ILE A 2 -14.70 12.88 -5.18
CA ILE A 2 -14.47 12.57 -3.75
C ILE A 2 -15.05 11.19 -3.42
N ILE A 3 -16.26 10.91 -3.88
CA ILE A 3 -16.94 9.63 -3.67
C ILE A 3 -16.11 8.45 -4.23
N GLY A 4 -15.56 8.60 -5.44
CA GLY A 4 -14.70 7.56 -6.02
C GLY A 4 -13.40 7.31 -5.24
N HIS A 5 -12.81 8.35 -4.65
CA HIS A 5 -11.58 8.21 -3.86
C HIS A 5 -11.85 7.52 -2.53
N ILE A 6 -12.97 7.88 -1.87
CA ILE A 6 -13.41 7.22 -0.63
C ILE A 6 -13.69 5.74 -0.89
N TYR A 7 -14.35 5.41 -2.00
CA TYR A 7 -14.63 4.01 -2.35
C TYR A 7 -13.35 3.19 -2.50
N ILE A 8 -12.40 3.67 -3.32
CA ILE A 8 -11.14 2.98 -3.57
C ILE A 8 -10.28 2.87 -2.30
N GLY A 9 -10.24 3.91 -1.47
CA GLY A 9 -9.49 3.92 -0.21
C GLY A 9 -10.17 3.22 0.97
N SER A 10 -11.34 2.59 0.78
CA SER A 10 -12.05 1.88 1.86
C SER A 10 -12.52 0.48 1.49
N LEU A 11 -13.35 0.35 0.45
CA LEU A 11 -14.03 -0.90 0.08
C LEU A 11 -13.55 -1.46 -1.26
N GLY A 12 -12.97 -0.62 -2.11
CA GLY A 12 -12.61 -0.98 -3.48
C GLY A 12 -11.32 -1.79 -3.60
N MET A 13 -10.47 -1.78 -2.57
CA MET A 13 -9.20 -2.51 -2.52
C MET A 13 -8.93 -3.02 -1.11
N GLU A 14 -8.65 -4.31 -1.00
CA GLU A 14 -8.27 -4.94 0.27
C GLU A 14 -6.94 -4.37 0.78
N GLY A 15 -6.81 -4.20 2.09
CA GLY A 15 -5.63 -3.59 2.73
C GLY A 15 -5.51 -2.07 2.56
N ALA A 16 -6.27 -1.42 1.66
CA ALA A 16 -6.13 0.02 1.41
C ALA A 16 -6.55 0.89 2.61
N ILE A 17 -7.61 0.51 3.33
CA ILE A 17 -8.08 1.26 4.50
C ILE A 17 -7.05 1.20 5.64
N ASP A 18 -6.46 0.04 5.88
CA ASP A 18 -5.44 -0.16 6.91
C ASP A 18 -4.14 0.54 6.54
N ALA A 19 -3.78 0.54 5.25
CA ALA A 19 -2.60 1.25 4.77
C ALA A 19 -2.71 2.77 4.95
N VAL A 20 -3.88 3.33 4.64
CA VAL A 20 -4.14 4.77 4.84
C VAL A 20 -4.19 5.13 6.33
N ALA A 21 -4.77 4.28 7.17
CA ALA A 21 -4.91 4.53 8.61
C ALA A 21 -3.59 4.39 9.38
N SER A 22 -2.78 3.38 9.05
CA SER A 22 -1.52 3.07 9.74
C SER A 22 -0.31 3.80 9.16
N GLY A 23 -0.38 4.23 7.89
CA GLY A 23 0.76 4.75 7.14
C GLY A 23 1.77 3.68 6.73
N GLN A 24 1.44 2.38 6.89
CA GLN A 24 2.26 1.25 6.49
C GLN A 24 1.52 0.39 5.47
N VAL A 25 2.21 -0.17 4.49
CA VAL A 25 1.60 -0.99 3.44
C VAL A 25 2.31 -2.32 3.31
N ASP A 26 1.55 -3.38 3.05
CA ASP A 26 2.10 -4.70 2.76
C ASP A 26 3.01 -4.66 1.52
N LEU A 27 4.15 -5.34 1.60
CA LEU A 27 5.15 -5.31 0.54
C LEU A 27 4.66 -6.00 -0.74
N ASN A 28 3.89 -7.08 -0.65
CA ASN A 28 3.35 -7.76 -1.82
C ASN A 28 2.25 -6.92 -2.47
N TRP A 29 1.33 -6.38 -1.66
CA TRP A 29 0.32 -5.44 -2.17
C TRP A 29 0.96 -4.24 -2.90
N ALA A 30 2.01 -3.67 -2.31
CA ALA A 30 2.73 -2.55 -2.90
C ALA A 30 3.45 -2.95 -4.21
N LYS A 31 3.95 -4.18 -4.33
CA LYS A 31 4.52 -4.68 -5.60
C LYS A 31 3.44 -4.82 -6.67
N GLU A 32 2.25 -5.28 -6.31
CA GLU A 32 1.14 -5.47 -7.26
C GLU A 32 0.58 -4.15 -7.77
N HIS A 33 0.50 -3.12 -6.92
CA HIS A 33 -0.17 -1.86 -7.24
C HIS A 33 0.80 -0.70 -7.53
N HIS A 34 2.03 -0.75 -7.02
CA HIS A 34 3.02 0.33 -7.06
C HIS A 34 4.47 -0.19 -7.22
N SER A 35 4.70 -1.16 -8.11
CA SER A 35 6.01 -1.81 -8.31
C SER A 35 7.20 -0.85 -8.47
N LEU A 36 7.07 0.20 -9.28
CA LEU A 36 8.13 1.19 -9.48
C LEU A 36 8.51 1.92 -8.18
N TRP A 37 7.51 2.30 -7.38
CA TRP A 37 7.75 2.95 -6.10
C TRP A 37 8.44 1.98 -5.13
N VAL A 38 8.03 0.71 -5.11
CA VAL A 38 8.70 -0.32 -4.31
C VAL A 38 10.17 -0.47 -4.70
N GLU A 39 10.49 -0.52 -6.00
CA GLU A 39 11.87 -0.59 -6.49
C GLU A 39 12.69 0.62 -6.02
N GLU A 40 12.11 1.82 -6.08
CA GLU A 40 12.76 3.04 -5.58
C GLU A 40 13.00 3.01 -4.07
N GLU A 41 12.01 2.58 -3.27
CA GLU A 41 12.15 2.52 -1.82
C GLU A 41 13.12 1.42 -1.38
N MET A 42 13.19 0.31 -2.11
CA MET A 42 14.22 -0.73 -1.92
C MET A 42 15.62 -0.16 -2.19
N ALA A 43 15.79 0.59 -3.28
CA ALA A 43 17.07 1.22 -3.59
C ALA A 43 17.49 2.26 -2.54
N LYS A 44 16.53 2.93 -1.89
CA LYS A 44 16.76 3.85 -0.77
C LYS A 44 16.99 3.15 0.58
N GLY A 45 16.67 1.85 0.68
CA GLY A 45 16.78 1.09 1.93
C GLY A 45 15.63 1.30 2.92
N ASN A 46 14.48 1.81 2.45
CA ASN A 46 13.33 2.17 3.30
C ASN A 46 12.39 0.99 3.58
N VAL A 47 12.62 -0.18 2.98
CA VAL A 47 11.77 -1.37 3.15
C VAL A 47 12.15 -2.10 4.44
N GLY A 48 11.42 -1.81 5.51
CA GLY A 48 11.52 -2.49 6.81
C GLY A 48 10.67 -3.75 6.88
N GLY A 49 11.24 -4.84 7.40
CA GLY A 49 10.58 -6.14 7.49
C GLY A 49 9.43 -6.16 8.48
N THR A 50 8.20 -5.97 8.00
CA THR A 50 7.00 -6.44 8.68
C THR A 50 6.00 -6.86 7.62
N GLN A 51 5.63 -8.14 7.62
CA GLN A 51 4.55 -8.71 6.82
C GLN A 51 3.74 -9.59 7.81
N PRO A 52 2.41 -9.38 7.96
CA PRO A 52 1.46 -9.68 6.90
C PRO A 52 0.31 -8.66 6.71
N ALA A 53 -0.11 -8.44 5.46
CA ALA A 53 -1.52 -8.51 5.11
C ALA A 53 -1.63 -9.68 4.11
N GLU A 54 -2.62 -10.55 4.29
CA GLU A 54 -2.69 -11.93 3.75
C GLU A 54 -2.06 -12.20 2.37
#